data_AF-A0A9D5U9U5-F1
#
_entry.id   AF-A0A9D5U9U5-F1
#
_cell.length_a   1.000
_cell.length_b   1.000
_cell.length_c   1.000
_cell.angle_alpha   90.00
_cell.angle_beta   90.00
_cell.angle_gamma   90.00
#
_symmetry.space_group_name_H-M   'P 1'
#
loop_
_entity.id
_entity.type
_entity.pdbx_description
1 polymer ?
#
loop_
_entity_poly.entity_id
_entity_poly.type
_entity_poly.pdbx_seq_one_letter_code
_entity_poly.pdbx_strand_id
1 'polypeptide(L)'
;MSWDWVPPRPGEDEPARRSDRRLRLALTVLMVALTGVLAVYYLTVGLDQARAGCTTDRPAGVAVDEVTATWRWWPPGYDCSYPSGGATSV
;
A
#
# COMPACT_ATOMS: atom_id res chain seq x y z
N MET A 1 32.30 -35.40 -11.29
CA MET A 1 31.95 -36.13 -10.04
C MET A 1 31.68 -35.09 -8.97
N SER A 2 30.42 -34.83 -8.62
CA SER A 2 30.08 -33.95 -7.48
C SER A 2 30.11 -34.78 -6.20
N TRP A 3 30.56 -34.16 -5.12
CA TRP A 3 30.74 -34.79 -3.81
C TRP A 3 29.54 -34.52 -2.89
N ASP A 4 28.34 -34.48 -3.46
CA ASP A 4 27.10 -34.08 -2.74
C ASP A 4 26.69 -35.06 -1.62
N TRP A 5 27.35 -36.21 -1.53
CA TRP A 5 27.08 -37.24 -0.52
C TRP A 5 27.93 -37.08 0.75
N VAL A 6 28.94 -36.21 0.75
CA VAL A 6 29.79 -35.97 1.93
C VAL A 6 29.06 -35.00 2.86
N PRO A 7 28.74 -35.39 4.11
CA PRO A 7 28.11 -34.48 5.05
C PRO A 7 29.04 -33.29 5.34
N PRO A 8 28.52 -32.05 5.35
CA PRO A 8 29.33 -30.88 5.68
C PRO A 8 29.92 -31.02 7.09
N ARG A 9 31.20 -30.66 7.25
CA ARG A 9 31.83 -30.77 8.57
C ARG A 9 31.22 -29.75 9.53
N PRO A 10 31.08 -30.09 10.83
CA PRO A 10 30.62 -29.12 11.82
C PRO A 10 31.54 -27.89 11.81
N GLY A 11 30.98 -26.73 11.47
CA GLY A 11 31.68 -25.44 11.39
C GLY A 11 31.94 -24.89 9.99
N GLU A 12 31.87 -25.72 8.93
CA GLU A 12 32.15 -25.27 7.55
C GLU A 12 31.02 -24.36 6.99
N ASP A 13 29.76 -24.66 7.32
CA ASP A 13 28.58 -23.89 6.82
C ASP A 13 28.14 -22.75 7.75
N GLU A 14 28.71 -22.65 8.94
CA GLU A 14 28.28 -21.70 9.97
C GLU A 14 28.36 -20.22 9.56
N PRO A 15 29.44 -19.74 8.90
CA PRO A 15 29.49 -18.36 8.40
C PRO A 15 28.46 -18.11 7.30
N ALA A 16 28.27 -19.06 6.37
CA ALA A 16 27.30 -18.95 5.27
C ALA A 16 25.84 -18.94 5.78
N ARG A 17 25.52 -19.80 6.75
CA ARG A 17 24.21 -19.86 7.39
C ARG A 17 23.89 -18.58 8.18
N ARG A 18 24.91 -17.97 8.79
CA ARG A 18 24.79 -16.68 9.49
C ARG A 18 24.60 -15.50 8.52
N SER A 19 25.29 -15.49 7.38
CA SER A 19 25.10 -14.45 6.36
C SER A 19 23.70 -14.51 5.74
N ASP A 20 23.20 -15.71 5.43
CA ASP A 20 21.85 -15.89 4.89
C ASP A 20 20.76 -15.38 5.85
N ARG A 21 20.93 -15.62 7.15
CA ARG A 21 19.98 -15.11 8.15
C ARG A 21 19.99 -13.58 8.24
N ARG A 22 21.17 -12.95 8.19
CA ARG A 22 21.30 -11.48 8.22
C ARG A 22 20.76 -10.84 6.95
N LEU A 23 21.01 -11.45 5.79
CA LEU A 23 20.48 -11.00 4.50
C LEU A 23 18.95 -11.09 4.48
N ARG A 24 18.38 -12.22 4.92
CA ARG A 24 16.92 -12.38 5.05
C ARG A 24 16.32 -11.31 5.96
N LEU A 25 16.96 -11.05 7.10
CA LEU A 25 16.50 -10.02 8.02
C LEU A 25 16.55 -8.62 7.38
N ALA A 26 17.66 -8.26 6.75
CA ALA A 26 17.78 -6.98 6.03
C ALA A 26 16.72 -6.83 4.93
N LEU A 27 16.47 -7.89 4.15
CA LEU A 27 15.44 -7.92 3.12
C LEU A 27 14.04 -7.75 3.72
N THR A 28 13.75 -8.43 4.83
CA THR A 28 12.44 -8.30 5.51
C THR A 28 12.23 -6.90 6.06
N VAL A 29 13.26 -6.30 6.67
CA VAL A 29 13.20 -4.91 7.16
C VAL A 29 13.00 -3.94 6.00
N LEU A 30 13.72 -4.14 4.90
CA LEU A 30 13.56 -3.33 3.69
C LEU A 30 12.14 -3.43 3.14
N MET A 31 11.59 -4.64 3.01
CA MET A 31 10.23 -4.86 2.54
C MET A 31 9.19 -4.22 3.45
N VAL A 32 9.33 -4.36 4.78
CA VAL A 32 8.42 -3.74 5.75
C VAL A 32 8.50 -2.22 5.67
N ALA A 33 9.71 -1.65 5.61
CA ALA A 33 9.90 -0.21 5.48
C ALA A 33 9.30 0.32 4.18
N LEU A 34 9.57 -0.34 3.05
CA LEU A 34 9.04 0.03 1.74
C LEU A 34 7.51 -0.05 1.72
N THR A 35 6.93 -1.12 2.28
CA THR A 35 5.48 -1.29 2.41
C THR A 35 4.87 -0.19 3.29
N GLY A 36 5.52 0.16 4.40
CA GLY A 36 5.10 1.26 5.26
C GLY A 36 5.11 2.60 4.53
N VAL A 37 6.18 2.91 3.80
CA VAL A 37 6.28 4.14 2.99
C VAL A 37 5.20 4.18 1.92
N LEU A 38 4.97 3.08 1.20
CA LEU A 38 3.90 2.96 0.21
C LEU A 38 2.51 3.16 0.83
N ALA A 39 2.26 2.59 2.01
CA ALA A 39 0.99 2.77 2.72
C ALA A 39 0.78 4.23 3.12
N VAL A 40 1.79 4.89 3.69
CA VAL A 40 1.71 6.32 4.05
C VAL A 40 1.51 7.19 2.81
N TYR A 41 2.24 6.91 1.72
CA TYR A 41 2.08 7.62 0.45
C TYR A 41 0.67 7.47 -0.11
N TYR A 42 0.12 6.26 -0.10
CA TYR A 42 -1.25 6.00 -0.54
C TYR A 42 -2.26 6.77 0.32
N LEU A 43 -2.11 6.74 1.64
CA LEU A 43 -3.01 7.43 2.58
C LEU A 43 -2.94 8.96 2.48
N THR A 44 -1.80 9.52 2.08
CA THR A 44 -1.65 10.97 1.97
C THR A 44 -2.02 11.45 0.57
N VAL A 45 -1.31 10.96 -0.45
CA VAL A 45 -1.44 11.44 -1.82
C VAL A 45 -2.61 10.76 -2.54
N GLY A 46 -2.74 9.44 -2.42
CA GLY A 46 -3.79 8.69 -3.12
C GLY A 46 -5.19 9.07 -2.66
N LEU A 47 -5.36 9.28 -1.36
CA LEU A 47 -6.64 9.69 -0.78
C LEU A 47 -6.97 11.15 -1.08
N ASP A 48 -5.99 12.06 -1.08
CA ASP A 48 -6.21 13.45 -1.49
C ASP A 48 -6.63 13.54 -2.96
N GLN A 49 -6.03 12.72 -3.84
CA GLN A 49 -6.45 12.61 -5.23
C GLN A 49 -7.87 12.07 -5.35
N ALA A 50 -8.24 11.04 -4.57
CA ALA A 50 -9.60 10.51 -4.57
C ALA A 50 -10.62 11.56 -4.10
N ARG A 51 -10.27 12.38 -3.11
CA ARG A 51 -11.10 13.49 -2.65
C ARG A 51 -11.28 14.56 -3.72
N ALA A 52 -10.20 14.93 -4.42
CA ALA A 52 -10.27 15.86 -5.54
C ALA A 52 -11.11 15.30 -6.70
N GLY A 53 -11.09 13.97 -6.90
CA GLY A 53 -11.93 13.25 -7.85
C GLY A 53 -13.42 13.56 -7.69
N CYS A 54 -13.96 13.58 -6.46
CA CYS A 54 -15.36 13.93 -6.20
C CYS A 54 -15.78 15.28 -6.79
N THR A 55 -14.87 16.27 -6.77
CA THR A 55 -15.16 17.61 -7.31
C THR A 55 -14.97 17.68 -8.83
N THR A 56 -14.13 16.80 -9.39
CA THR A 56 -13.85 16.72 -10.82
C THR A 56 -14.96 15.96 -11.55
N ASP A 57 -15.44 14.87 -10.96
CA ASP A 57 -16.49 13.99 -11.51
C ASP A 57 -17.92 14.45 -11.16
N ARG A 58 -18.05 15.66 -10.62
CA ARG A 58 -19.34 16.20 -10.19
C ARG A 58 -20.33 16.31 -11.37
N PRO A 59 -21.63 16.10 -11.14
CA PRO A 59 -22.65 16.32 -12.15
C PRO A 59 -22.72 17.79 -12.61
N ALA A 60 -23.14 18.01 -13.86
CA ALA A 60 -23.35 19.36 -14.38
C ALA A 60 -24.41 20.10 -13.56
N GLY A 61 -24.10 21.33 -13.15
CA GLY A 61 -24.98 22.17 -12.32
C GLY A 61 -24.78 22.06 -10.82
N VAL A 62 -23.97 21.11 -10.32
CA VAL A 62 -23.61 21.02 -8.89
C VAL A 62 -22.40 21.90 -8.63
N ALA A 63 -22.46 22.85 -7.70
CA ALA A 63 -21.31 23.69 -7.39
C ALA A 63 -20.25 22.90 -6.59
N VAL A 64 -18.97 23.32 -6.62
CA VAL A 64 -17.88 22.57 -5.96
C VAL A 64 -18.05 22.55 -4.44
N ASP A 65 -18.59 23.62 -3.88
CA ASP A 65 -18.93 23.79 -2.47
C ASP A 65 -20.12 22.95 -2.01
N GLU A 66 -20.92 22.43 -2.94
CA GLU A 66 -22.02 21.51 -2.66
C GLU A 66 -21.58 20.03 -2.63
N VAL A 67 -20.35 19.73 -3.07
CA VAL A 67 -19.82 18.36 -3.08
C VAL A 67 -19.33 18.00 -1.69
N THR A 68 -19.90 16.95 -1.12
CA THR A 68 -19.45 16.41 0.17
C THR A 68 -18.64 15.13 -0.05
N ALA A 69 -17.43 15.08 0.51
CA ALA A 69 -16.56 13.92 0.48
C ALA A 69 -16.39 13.36 1.89
N THR A 70 -16.91 12.15 2.13
CA THR A 70 -16.88 11.50 3.45
C THR A 70 -15.81 10.42 3.48
N TRP A 71 -14.95 10.45 4.50
CA TRP A 71 -13.91 9.44 4.67
C TRP A 71 -14.52 8.07 5.04
N ARG A 72 -14.16 7.04 4.27
CA ARG A 72 -14.47 5.64 4.57
C ARG A 72 -13.19 4.89 4.86
N TRP A 73 -13.15 4.21 6.00
CA TRP A 73 -11.98 3.48 6.45
C TRP A 73 -11.81 2.11 5.77
N TRP A 74 -12.89 1.49 5.26
CA TRP A 74 -12.83 0.20 4.55
C TRP A 74 -13.90 0.03 3.44
N PRO A 75 -13.49 -0.25 2.18
CA PRO A 75 -12.14 -0.05 1.66
C PRO A 75 -11.74 1.43 1.80
N PRO A 76 -10.46 1.73 2.11
CA PRO A 76 -9.99 3.09 2.35
C PRO A 76 -10.25 3.98 1.13
N GLY A 77 -10.97 5.08 1.32
CA GLY A 77 -11.37 5.97 0.24
C GLY A 77 -12.35 7.06 0.69
N TYR A 78 -12.86 7.81 -0.28
CA TYR A 78 -13.89 8.82 -0.05
C TYR A 78 -15.19 8.43 -0.76
N ASP A 79 -16.30 8.56 -0.05
CA ASP A 79 -17.64 8.50 -0.65
C ASP A 79 -18.07 9.93 -1.00
N CYS A 80 -18.41 10.14 -2.27
CA CYS A 80 -18.85 11.43 -2.80
C CYS A 80 -20.39 11.48 -2.76
N SER A 81 -20.95 12.50 -2.11
CA SER A 81 -22.39 12.76 -2.12
C SER A 81 -22.70 14.14 -2.69
N TYR A 82 -23.76 14.20 -3.49
CA TYR A 82 -24.22 15.40 -4.19
C TYR A 82 -25.64 15.77 -3.72
N PRO A 83 -26.05 17.05 -3.81
CA PRO A 83 -27.43 17.45 -3.51
C PRO A 83 -28.42 16.66 -4.37
N SER A 84 -29.57 16.30 -3.79
CA SER A 84 -30.56 15.39 -4.37
C SER A 84 -31.01 15.85 -5.77
N GLY A 85 -30.50 15.14 -6.78
CA GLY A 85 -30.62 15.41 -8.21
C GLY A 85 -29.56 14.67 -9.04
N GLY A 86 -28.40 14.35 -8.44
CA GLY A 86 -27.37 13.49 -9.03
C GLY A 86 -27.37 12.11 -8.38
N ALA A 87 -27.55 11.07 -9.19
CA ALA A 87 -27.61 9.68 -8.77
C ALA A 87 -26.48 9.27 -7.82
N THR A 88 -26.85 8.59 -6.72
CA THR A 88 -25.93 7.78 -5.92
C THR A 88 -25.42 6.63 -6.80
N SER A 89 -24.20 6.72 -7.34
CA SER A 89 -23.52 5.56 -7.90
C SER A 89 -22.99 4.71 -6.74
N VAL A 90 -23.57 3.50 -6.62
CA VAL A 90 -23.12 2.41 -5.74
C VAL A 90 -21.73 1.94 -6.13
#